data_AF-A0A2G5WGE9-F1
#
_entry.id   AF-A0A2G5WGE9-F1
#
_cell.length_a   1.000
_cell.length_b   1.000
_cell.length_c   1.000
_cell.angle_alpha   90.00
_cell.angle_beta   90.00
_cell.angle_gamma   90.00
#
_symmetry.space_group_name_H-M   'P 1'
#
loop_
_entity.id
_entity.type
_entity.pdbx_description
1 polymer ?
#
loop_
_entity_poly.entity_id
_entity_poly.type
_entity_poly.pdbx_seq_one_letter_code
_entity_poly.pdbx_strand_id
1 'polypeptide(L)'
;MDWNINPKVGEIYAVKLPNNYFGAIRILSMENKMYLIATTPFLEKRKPLIDDSRLVEILKQYRYFYNGDTALMWYEGNFPTSLEFVGIVPLNKREKKLHCLSCTEIHEELGFEAYYEWEYTSQSTLEYKPEDIENGESREKENKIILMEEDEF
;
A
#
# COMPACT_ATOMS: atom_id res chain seq x y z
N MET A 1 29.38 -8.51 12.18
CA MET A 1 29.08 -7.07 12.07
C MET A 1 27.57 -6.96 12.08
N ASP A 2 27.01 -6.63 13.24
CA ASP A 2 25.57 -6.47 13.41
C ASP A 2 25.17 -5.09 12.87
N TRP A 3 24.78 -5.04 11.59
CA TRP A 3 24.14 -3.86 11.03
C TRP A 3 22.70 -3.81 11.51
N ASN A 4 22.51 -3.53 12.79
CA ASN A 4 21.18 -3.33 13.36
C ASN A 4 20.74 -1.91 12.95
N ILE A 5 20.07 -1.79 11.80
CA ILE A 5 19.42 -0.54 11.41
C ILE A 5 18.25 -0.34 12.37
N ASN A 6 18.32 0.72 13.16
CA ASN A 6 17.21 1.12 14.02
C ASN A 6 16.54 2.34 13.40
N PRO A 7 15.45 2.15 12.62
CA PRO A 7 14.78 3.24 11.94
C PRO A 7 14.19 4.23 12.95
N LYS A 8 13.94 5.46 12.51
CA LYS A 8 13.26 6.50 13.29
C LYS A 8 11.92 6.84 12.68
N VAL A 9 11.01 7.29 13.55
CA VAL A 9 9.72 7.83 13.12
C VAL A 9 9.91 9.00 12.15
N GLY A 10 9.22 8.93 11.03
CA GLY A 10 9.30 9.90 9.93
C GLY A 10 10.38 9.59 8.88
N GLU A 11 11.22 8.58 9.10
CA GLU A 11 12.18 8.13 8.08
C GLU A 11 11.46 7.46 6.91
N ILE A 12 12.04 7.66 5.72
CA ILE A 12 11.54 7.19 4.44
C ILE A 12 12.61 6.33 3.80
N TYR A 13 12.20 5.17 3.31
CA TYR A 13 13.08 4.22 2.66
C TYR A 13 12.58 3.87 1.27
N ALA A 14 13.50 3.74 0.33
CA ALA A 14 13.23 3.23 -0.99
C ALA A 14 13.19 1.69 -0.96
N VAL A 15 12.20 1.14 -1.65
CA VAL A 15 12.00 -0.30 -1.82
C VAL A 15 12.33 -0.64 -3.27
N LYS A 16 13.16 -1.65 -3.49
CA LYS A 16 13.37 -2.21 -4.85
C LYS A 16 12.21 -3.16 -5.16
N LEU A 17 11.55 -2.91 -6.27
CA LEU A 17 10.40 -3.66 -6.74
C LEU A 17 10.73 -4.41 -8.03
N PRO A 18 9.88 -5.35 -8.47
CA PRO A 18 10.05 -6.03 -9.75
C PRO A 18 10.16 -5.05 -10.93
N ASN A 19 10.69 -5.54 -12.05
CA ASN A 19 10.80 -4.78 -13.30
C ASN A 19 11.58 -3.44 -13.17
N ASN A 20 12.54 -3.39 -12.25
CA ASN A 20 13.37 -2.21 -11.94
C ASN A 20 12.58 -0.99 -11.45
N TYR A 21 11.40 -1.20 -10.87
CA TYR A 21 10.69 -0.15 -10.18
C TYR A 21 11.25 0.09 -8.78
N PHE A 22 11.01 1.29 -8.27
CA PHE A 22 11.24 1.69 -6.91
C PHE A 22 9.91 2.15 -6.31
N GLY A 23 9.64 1.66 -5.12
CA GLY A 23 8.60 2.15 -4.22
C GLY A 23 9.20 2.93 -3.09
N ALA A 24 8.37 3.44 -2.19
CA ALA A 24 8.84 3.99 -0.93
C ALA A 24 7.88 3.68 0.22
N ILE A 25 8.47 3.47 1.39
CA ILE A 25 7.77 3.29 2.65
C ILE A 25 8.19 4.33 3.67
N ARG A 26 7.32 4.60 4.63
CA ARG A 26 7.53 5.59 5.69
C ARG A 26 7.21 5.00 7.05
N ILE A 27 8.06 5.32 8.03
CA ILE A 27 7.91 4.83 9.41
C ILE A 27 7.00 5.78 10.19
N LEU A 28 5.84 5.29 10.60
CA LEU A 28 4.84 6.07 11.33
C LEU A 28 4.93 5.92 12.85
N SER A 29 5.30 4.74 13.33
CA SER A 29 5.49 4.44 14.75
C SER A 29 6.51 3.34 14.93
N MET A 30 7.07 3.24 16.13
CA MET A 30 8.00 2.17 16.49
C MET A 30 7.92 1.86 17.99
N GLU A 31 7.72 0.59 18.33
CA GLU A 31 7.69 0.08 19.71
C GLU A 31 8.26 -1.34 19.74
N ASN A 32 9.29 -1.62 20.55
CA ASN A 32 9.81 -2.98 20.76
C ASN A 32 10.02 -3.84 19.49
N LYS A 33 10.78 -3.34 18.50
CA LYS A 33 10.99 -4.00 17.19
C LYS A 33 9.73 -4.20 16.33
N MET A 34 8.62 -3.57 16.71
CA MET A 34 7.46 -3.36 15.87
C MET A 34 7.58 -2.01 15.20
N TYR A 35 7.35 -1.94 13.90
CA TYR A 35 7.36 -0.71 13.12
C TYR A 35 6.05 -0.58 12.38
N LEU A 36 5.31 0.52 12.60
CA LEU A 36 4.13 0.82 11.80
C LEU A 36 4.62 1.49 10.53
N ILE A 37 4.40 0.82 9.41
CA ILE A 37 4.88 1.23 8.10
C ILE A 37 3.69 1.66 7.25
N ALA A 38 3.85 2.79 6.55
CA ALA A 38 2.96 3.22 5.48
C ALA A 38 3.66 3.09 4.13
N THR A 39 2.97 2.49 3.17
CA THR A 39 3.42 2.49 1.78
C THR A 39 2.95 3.76 1.10
N THR A 40 3.88 4.46 0.44
CA THR A 40 3.59 5.68 -0.31
C THR A 40 3.09 5.35 -1.72
N PRO A 41 2.39 6.25 -2.41
CA PRO A 41 2.02 6.05 -3.82
C PRO A 41 3.20 6.25 -4.79
N PHE A 42 4.44 6.42 -4.33
CA PHE A 42 5.60 6.54 -5.20
C PHE A 42 5.86 5.20 -5.91
N LEU A 43 5.90 5.22 -7.24
CA LEU A 43 6.28 4.08 -8.06
C LEU A 43 6.94 4.55 -9.37
N GLU A 44 8.26 4.43 -9.48
CA GLU A 44 9.00 4.84 -10.69
C GLU A 44 10.24 4.00 -10.95
N LYS A 45 10.82 4.09 -12.16
CA LYS A 45 12.09 3.40 -12.51
C LYS A 45 13.34 4.07 -11.94
N ARG A 46 13.20 5.22 -11.31
CA ARG A 46 14.28 5.95 -10.62
C ARG A 46 14.03 5.91 -9.11
N LYS A 47 15.10 6.02 -8.33
CA LYS A 47 14.99 6.15 -6.88
C LYS A 47 14.17 7.40 -6.49
N PRO A 48 13.40 7.32 -5.40
CA PRO A 48 12.69 8.48 -4.88
C PRO A 48 13.67 9.57 -4.45
N LEU A 49 13.27 10.83 -4.68
CA LEU A 49 13.95 12.01 -4.14
C LEU A 49 13.12 12.56 -3.00
N ILE A 50 13.76 13.04 -1.93
CA ILE A 50 13.09 13.43 -0.69
C ILE A 50 12.06 14.57 -0.85
N ASP A 51 12.17 15.35 -1.93
CA ASP A 51 11.26 16.45 -2.28
C ASP A 51 10.02 16.01 -3.06
N ASP A 52 9.91 14.73 -3.40
CA ASP A 52 8.73 14.18 -4.08
C ASP A 52 7.52 14.16 -3.14
N SER A 53 6.47 14.88 -3.52
CA SER A 53 5.29 15.08 -2.67
C SER A 53 4.56 13.78 -2.34
N ARG A 54 4.69 12.74 -3.18
CA ARG A 54 4.08 11.43 -2.93
C ARG A 54 4.67 10.74 -1.71
N LEU A 55 5.89 11.08 -1.30
CA LEU A 55 6.55 10.43 -0.16
C LEU A 55 5.91 10.76 1.20
N VAL A 56 5.08 11.80 1.26
CA VAL A 56 4.30 12.16 2.45
C VAL A 56 2.85 11.72 2.37
N GLU A 57 2.45 11.09 1.28
CA GLU A 57 1.13 10.51 1.09
C GLU A 57 1.12 9.03 1.48
N ILE A 58 -0.06 8.52 1.81
CA ILE A 58 -0.28 7.10 2.09
C ILE A 58 -1.10 6.54 0.95
N LEU A 59 -0.61 5.47 0.32
CA LEU A 59 -1.27 4.81 -0.79
C LEU A 59 -2.68 4.38 -0.38
N LYS A 60 -3.63 4.66 -1.26
CA LYS A 60 -4.99 4.13 -1.22
C LYS A 60 -5.10 2.92 -2.14
N GLN A 61 -5.67 1.84 -1.63
CA GLN A 61 -5.69 0.54 -2.30
C GLN A 61 -7.10 0.20 -2.74
N TYR A 62 -7.33 0.00 -4.03
CA TYR A 62 -8.61 -0.37 -4.61
C TYR A 62 -8.59 -1.77 -5.21
N ARG A 63 -7.43 -2.40 -5.32
CA ARG A 63 -7.33 -3.80 -5.76
C ARG A 63 -8.06 -4.74 -4.82
N TYR A 64 -8.63 -5.81 -5.38
CA TYR A 64 -9.25 -6.90 -4.62
C TYR A 64 -10.28 -6.41 -3.58
N PHE A 65 -10.11 -6.77 -2.31
CA PHE A 65 -11.02 -6.46 -1.21
C PHE A 65 -10.66 -5.18 -0.44
N TYR A 66 -9.66 -4.42 -0.89
CA TYR A 66 -9.14 -3.26 -0.15
C TYR A 66 -10.03 -2.00 -0.25
N ASN A 67 -10.85 -1.83 -1.29
CA ASN A 67 -11.95 -0.83 -1.34
C ASN A 67 -11.62 0.62 -0.87
N GLY A 68 -10.41 1.11 -1.10
CA GLY A 68 -9.94 2.44 -0.68
C GLY A 68 -9.23 2.48 0.68
N ASP A 69 -8.84 1.33 1.22
CA ASP A 69 -8.05 1.21 2.44
C ASP A 69 -6.66 1.82 2.26
N THR A 70 -6.10 2.37 3.34
CA THR A 70 -4.71 2.83 3.34
C THR A 70 -3.76 1.65 3.45
N ALA A 71 -2.66 1.68 2.69
CA ALA A 71 -1.58 0.70 2.79
C ALA A 71 -0.75 0.93 4.08
N LEU A 72 -1.22 0.34 5.17
CA LEU A 72 -0.59 0.35 6.49
C LEU A 72 -0.33 -1.07 6.94
N MET A 73 0.82 -1.30 7.57
CA MET A 73 1.17 -2.61 8.10
C MET A 73 2.14 -2.47 9.27
N TRP A 74 1.91 -3.24 10.33
CA TRP A 74 2.95 -3.49 11.32
C TRP A 74 3.95 -4.48 10.76
N TYR A 75 5.22 -4.20 11.00
CA TYR A 75 6.32 -5.09 10.69
C TYR A 75 7.03 -5.45 11.98
N GLU A 76 7.17 -6.75 12.27
CA GLU A 76 7.84 -7.28 13.46
C GLU A 76 9.24 -7.80 13.13
N GLY A 77 10.25 -7.38 13.89
CA GLY A 77 11.58 -7.99 13.85
C GLY A 77 12.73 -7.01 13.63
N ASN A 78 13.80 -7.48 12.99
CA ASN A 78 14.92 -6.59 12.66
C ASN A 78 14.57 -5.81 11.39
N PHE A 79 14.83 -4.50 11.38
CA PHE A 79 14.49 -3.70 10.21
C PHE A 79 15.34 -4.12 8.99
N PRO A 80 14.74 -4.36 7.80
CA PRO A 80 15.46 -4.94 6.68
C PRO A 80 16.59 -4.03 6.17
N THR A 81 17.79 -4.59 6.04
CA THR A 81 18.97 -3.86 5.55
C THR A 81 19.00 -3.67 4.03
N SER A 82 18.09 -4.32 3.31
CA SER A 82 17.88 -4.15 1.87
C SER A 82 17.22 -2.82 1.52
N LEU A 83 16.59 -2.15 2.49
CA LEU A 83 15.93 -0.87 2.33
C LEU A 83 16.94 0.27 2.29
N GLU A 84 16.80 1.16 1.32
CA GLU A 84 17.73 2.28 1.15
C GLU A 84 17.15 3.56 1.75
N PHE A 85 17.86 4.19 2.69
CA PHE A 85 17.43 5.44 3.31
C PHE A 85 17.33 6.59 2.30
N VAL A 86 16.20 7.29 2.29
CA VAL A 86 15.92 8.42 1.39
C VAL A 86 16.02 9.75 2.14
N GLY A 87 15.46 9.80 3.35
CA GLY A 87 15.42 11.03 4.15
C GLY A 87 14.40 10.93 5.28
N ILE A 88 14.16 12.07 5.94
CA ILE A 88 13.24 12.18 7.07
C ILE A 88 12.27 13.31 6.81
N VAL A 89 10.97 13.02 6.91
CA VAL A 89 9.92 14.05 6.94
C VAL A 89 9.11 13.90 8.23
N PRO A 90 9.01 14.95 9.07
CA PRO A 90 8.23 14.89 10.29
C PRO A 90 6.77 14.53 10.04
N LEU A 91 6.20 13.68 10.90
CA LEU A 91 4.79 13.32 10.85
C LEU A 91 3.90 14.49 11.26
N ASN A 92 2.79 14.66 10.54
CA ASN A 92 1.70 15.55 10.88
C ASN A 92 0.79 14.93 11.98
N LYS A 93 -0.14 15.73 12.51
CA LYS A 93 -1.02 15.32 13.62
C LYS A 93 -1.96 14.16 13.27
N ARG A 94 -2.34 13.99 12.00
CA ARG A 94 -3.22 12.90 11.55
C ARG A 94 -2.44 11.60 11.47
N GLU A 95 -1.23 11.65 10.89
CA GLU A 95 -0.35 10.49 10.76
C GLU A 95 0.00 9.85 12.10
N LYS A 96 0.24 10.68 13.13
CA LYS A 96 0.53 10.21 14.50
C LYS A 96 -0.63 9.46 15.19
N LYS A 97 -1.84 9.51 14.61
CA LYS A 97 -3.04 8.85 15.14
C LYS A 97 -3.46 7.64 14.30
N LEU A 98 -2.67 7.28 13.29
CA LEU A 98 -2.97 6.11 12.47
C LEU A 98 -2.70 4.84 13.27
N HIS A 99 -3.58 3.88 13.09
CA HIS A 99 -3.51 2.56 13.68
C HIS A 99 -3.76 1.52 12.59
N CYS A 100 -3.12 0.36 12.74
CA CYS A 100 -3.31 -0.79 11.87
C CYS A 100 -3.40 -2.04 12.74
N LEU A 101 -4.21 -3.01 12.33
CA LEU A 101 -4.33 -4.33 12.96
C LEU A 101 -3.55 -5.40 12.22
N SER A 102 -3.14 -5.15 10.98
CA SER A 102 -2.36 -6.06 10.15
C SER A 102 -0.90 -6.04 10.59
N CYS A 103 -0.28 -7.23 10.68
CA CYS A 103 1.12 -7.41 11.03
C CYS A 103 1.76 -8.47 10.11
N THR A 104 3.03 -8.27 9.76
CA THR A 104 3.85 -9.26 9.05
C THR A 104 5.26 -9.33 9.63
N GLU A 105 5.89 -10.49 9.52
CA GLU A 105 7.33 -10.69 9.74
C GLU A 105 8.08 -10.85 8.39
N ILE A 106 7.35 -10.84 7.27
CA ILE A 106 7.89 -11.16 5.95
C ILE A 106 8.48 -9.89 5.33
N HIS A 107 9.81 -9.84 5.24
CA HIS A 107 10.55 -8.69 4.70
C HIS A 107 10.19 -8.38 3.25
N GLU A 108 9.98 -9.42 2.44
CA GLU A 108 9.76 -9.34 1.00
C GLU A 108 8.42 -8.69 0.63
N GLU A 109 7.51 -8.50 1.59
CA GLU A 109 6.20 -7.90 1.36
C GLU A 109 6.19 -6.38 1.59
N LEU A 110 7.23 -5.83 2.22
CA LEU A 110 7.24 -4.43 2.63
C LEU A 110 7.27 -3.47 1.43
N GLY A 111 6.22 -2.67 1.28
CA GLY A 111 6.15 -1.62 0.26
C GLY A 111 5.76 -2.10 -1.14
N PHE A 112 5.37 -3.38 -1.29
CA PHE A 112 4.92 -3.93 -2.57
C PHE A 112 3.50 -3.49 -2.94
N GLU A 113 2.76 -2.88 -2.03
CA GLU A 113 1.37 -2.46 -2.25
C GLU A 113 1.25 -1.48 -3.41
N ALA A 114 2.20 -0.55 -3.57
CA ALA A 114 2.21 0.38 -4.70
C ALA A 114 2.39 -0.33 -6.04
N TYR A 115 3.24 -1.37 -6.06
CA TYR A 115 3.45 -2.19 -7.25
C TYR A 115 2.20 -2.99 -7.60
N TYR A 116 1.59 -3.66 -6.63
CA TYR A 116 0.39 -4.46 -6.86
C TYR A 116 -0.82 -3.61 -7.27
N GLU A 117 -0.94 -2.40 -6.72
CA GLU A 117 -1.98 -1.46 -7.14
C GLU A 117 -1.79 -1.02 -8.60
N TRP A 118 -0.55 -0.74 -9.00
CA TRP A 118 -0.21 -0.42 -10.38
C TRP A 118 -0.43 -1.60 -11.33
N GLU A 119 -0.06 -2.82 -10.94
CA GLU A 119 -0.30 -4.02 -11.76
C GLU A 119 -1.80 -4.26 -11.95
N TYR A 120 -2.58 -4.18 -10.88
CA TYR A 120 -4.03 -4.34 -10.94
C TYR A 120 -4.68 -3.31 -11.85
N THR A 121 -4.34 -2.03 -11.68
CA THR A 121 -4.89 -0.95 -12.51
C THR A 121 -4.46 -1.10 -13.97
N SER A 122 -3.18 -1.43 -14.24
CA SER A 122 -2.68 -1.65 -15.60
C SER A 122 -3.37 -2.83 -16.28
N GLN A 123 -3.59 -3.94 -15.58
CA GLN A 123 -4.34 -5.09 -16.10
C GLN A 123 -5.81 -4.74 -16.34
N SER A 124 -6.47 -4.05 -15.41
CA SER A 124 -7.86 -3.62 -15.58
C SER A 124 -8.04 -2.68 -16.78
N THR A 125 -7.05 -1.83 -17.09
CA THR A 125 -7.08 -0.99 -18.30
C THR A 125 -6.87 -1.77 -19.60
N LEU A 126 -6.23 -2.94 -19.54
CA LEU A 126 -6.08 -3.83 -20.70
C LEU A 126 -7.33 -4.68 -20.94
N GLU A 127 -8.07 -5.01 -19.89
CA GLU A 127 -9.35 -5.71 -19.97
C GLU A 127 -10.50 -4.79 -20.45
N TYR A 128 -10.39 -3.47 -20.24
CA TYR A 128 -11.38 -2.49 -20.67
C TYR A 128 -11.21 -2.12 -22.15
N LYS A 129 -11.90 -2.83 -23.06
CA LYS A 129 -11.96 -2.44 -24.48
C LYS A 129 -13.06 -1.40 -24.68
N PRO A 130 -12.83 -0.31 -25.43
CA PRO A 130 -13.87 0.69 -25.71
C PRO A 130 -15.09 0.14 -26.46
N GLU A 131 -14.99 -1.07 -27.02
CA GLU A 131 -16.10 -1.84 -27.61
C GLU A 131 -17.20 -2.19 -26.58
N ASP A 132 -16.86 -2.20 -25.28
CA ASP A 132 -17.81 -2.50 -24.19
C ASP A 132 -18.66 -1.28 -23.77
N ILE A 133 -18.35 -0.08 -24.29
CA ILE A 133 -19.13 1.15 -24.01
C ILE A 133 -20.38 1.26 -24.89
N GLU A 134 -20.37 0.65 -26.09
CA GLU A 134 -21.55 0.66 -26.98
C GLU A 134 -22.65 -0.31 -26.52
N ASN A 135 -22.34 -1.30 -25.68
CA ASN A 135 -23.30 -2.21 -25.08
C ASN A 135 -23.42 -1.94 -23.57
N GLY A 136 -24.00 -0.78 -23.23
CA GLY A 136 -24.33 -0.44 -21.85
C GLY A 136 -25.37 -1.40 -21.25
N GLU A 137 -24.91 -2.51 -20.67
CA GLU A 137 -25.66 -3.28 -19.68
C GLU A 137 -24.97 -3.16 -18.32
N SER A 138 -25.53 -2.27 -17.49
CA SER A 138 -25.19 -2.05 -16.10
C SER A 138 -25.16 -3.37 -15.32
N ARG A 139 -24.00 -3.71 -14.75
CA ARG A 139 -23.85 -4.76 -13.72
C ARG A 139 -24.50 -4.33 -12.38
N GLU A 140 -25.82 -4.17 -12.39
CA GLU A 140 -26.63 -3.87 -11.20
C GLU A 140 -27.45 -5.08 -10.71
N LYS A 141 -27.17 -6.29 -11.20
CA LYS A 141 -27.84 -7.52 -10.77
C LYS A 141 -26.84 -8.54 -10.26
N GLU A 142 -26.47 -8.45 -8.99
CA GLU A 142 -26.11 -9.64 -8.23
C GLU A 142 -26.27 -9.54 -6.70
N ASN A 143 -26.82 -8.44 -6.16
CA ASN A 143 -27.18 -8.34 -4.74
C ASN A 143 -28.69 -8.32 -4.47
N LYS A 144 -29.51 -8.98 -5.31
CA LYS A 144 -30.97 -9.05 -5.12
C LYS A 144 -31.59 -10.46 -5.13
N ILE A 145 -30.80 -11.49 -4.78
CA ILE A 145 -31.33 -12.84 -4.53
C ILE A 145 -30.87 -13.33 -3.14
N ILE A 146 -31.00 -12.48 -2.12
CA ILE A 146 -31.15 -12.92 -0.74
C ILE A 146 -32.08 -11.88 -0.12
N LEU A 147 -33.37 -12.20 -0.03
CA LEU A 147 -34.46 -11.57 0.75
C LEU A 147 -35.75 -11.68 -0.07
N MET A 148 -36.46 -12.78 0.13
CA MET A 148 -37.93 -12.96 0.06
C MET A 148 -38.24 -14.37 -0.44
N GLU A 149 -38.40 -15.29 0.51
CA GLU A 149 -39.44 -16.33 0.49
C GLU A 149 -39.46 -16.96 1.90
N GLU A 150 -39.85 -16.14 2.89
CA GLU A 150 -40.72 -16.61 3.96
C GLU A 150 -42.15 -16.17 3.59
N ASP A 151 -43.09 -17.07 3.86
CA ASP A 151 -44.54 -16.91 3.97
C ASP A 151 -45.48 -17.24 2.78
N GLU A 152 -46.34 -18.24 3.11
CA GLU A 152 -47.70 -18.56 2.64
C GLU A 152 -47.90 -19.28 1.28
N PHE A 153 -48.23 -20.58 1.32
CA PHE A 153 -49.60 -21.11 1.57
C PHE A 153 -49.57 -22.62 1.88
#